data_AF-A0A7J9V5L7-F1
#
_entry.id   AF-A0A7J9V5L7-F1
#
_cell.length_a   1.000
_cell.length_b   1.000
_cell.length_c   1.000
_cell.angle_alpha   90.00
_cell.angle_beta   90.00
_cell.angle_gamma   90.00
#
_symmetry.space_group_name_H-M   'P 1'
#
loop_
_entity.id
_entity.type
_entity.pdbx_description
1 polymer ?
#
loop_
_entity_poly.entity_id
_entity_poly.type
_entity_poly.pdbx_seq_one_letter_code
_entity_poly.pdbx_strand_id
1 'polypeptide(L)'
;MHEYRLWCDRPGPDLSELAAPAYLYAGNHDTVVPPSTLTLWRDAIPNVAKVRRYDDACDDVQYRHWDQLLADVAGYGDYVVLCWHGRSQLVPAAQAVSLRDRGATEGVCGWR
;
A
#
# COMPACT_ATOMS: atom_id res chain seq x y z
N MET A 1 24.24 -13.58 -1.08
CA MET A 1 23.25 -14.31 -1.90
C MET A 1 23.49 -13.96 -3.36
N HIS A 2 23.48 -14.94 -4.27
CA HIS A 2 23.71 -14.73 -5.71
C HIS A 2 22.57 -13.91 -6.34
N GLU A 3 21.36 -14.17 -5.88
CA GLU A 3 20.08 -13.63 -6.33
C GLU A 3 19.99 -12.12 -6.12
N TYR A 4 20.48 -11.58 -5.00
CA TYR A 4 20.54 -10.13 -4.77
C TYR A 4 21.54 -9.41 -5.69
N ARG A 5 22.61 -10.08 -6.16
CA ARG A 5 23.57 -9.48 -7.10
C ARG A 5 23.00 -9.35 -8.50
N LEU A 6 22.16 -10.30 -8.92
CA LEU A 6 21.51 -10.25 -10.23
C LEU A 6 20.68 -8.98 -10.42
N TRP A 7 20.11 -8.43 -9.35
CA TRP A 7 19.37 -7.16 -9.39
C TRP A 7 20.27 -5.93 -9.62
N CYS A 8 21.52 -5.98 -9.13
CA CYS A 8 22.50 -4.91 -9.34
C CYS A 8 23.21 -5.01 -10.70
N ASP A 9 23.38 -6.24 -11.20
CA ASP A 9 24.23 -6.54 -12.35
C ASP A 9 23.44 -6.70 -13.66
N ARG A 10 22.09 -6.61 -13.62
CA ARG A 10 21.23 -6.69 -14.80
C ARG A 10 20.22 -5.55 -14.80
N PRO A 11 19.85 -5.03 -15.99
CA PRO A 11 18.66 -4.19 -16.09
C PRO A 11 17.45 -4.94 -15.53
N GLY A 12 16.55 -4.20 -14.88
CA GLY A 12 15.27 -4.75 -14.43
C GLY A 12 14.48 -5.36 -15.60
N PRO A 13 13.43 -6.13 -15.32
CA PRO A 13 12.59 -6.70 -16.37
C PRO A 13 12.02 -5.58 -17.25
N ASP A 14 11.85 -5.87 -18.55
CA ASP A 14 11.07 -4.99 -19.43
C ASP A 14 9.60 -5.08 -19.00
N LEU A 15 9.06 -3.95 -18.52
CA LEU A 15 7.70 -3.83 -18.03
C LEU A 15 6.75 -3.20 -19.07
N SER A 16 7.22 -2.95 -20.30
CA SER A 16 6.41 -2.30 -21.34
C SER A 16 5.12 -3.05 -21.68
N GLU A 17 5.11 -4.37 -21.52
CA GLU A 17 3.95 -5.24 -21.79
C GLU A 17 3.10 -5.53 -20.53
N LEU A 18 3.41 -4.92 -19.38
CA LEU A 18 2.61 -5.08 -18.17
C LEU A 18 1.27 -4.35 -18.32
N ALA A 19 0.22 -5.06 -18.72
CA ALA A 19 -1.11 -4.51 -18.94
C ALA A 19 -2.02 -4.54 -17.68
N ALA A 20 -1.75 -5.44 -16.73
CA ALA A 20 -2.57 -5.60 -15.53
C ALA A 20 -2.31 -4.48 -14.49
N PRO A 21 -3.35 -3.86 -13.92
CA PRO A 21 -3.20 -2.71 -13.02
C PRO A 21 -2.32 -3.06 -11.81
N ALA A 22 -1.32 -2.22 -11.55
CA ALA A 22 -0.43 -2.40 -10.41
C ALA A 22 -0.87 -1.58 -9.20
N TYR A 23 -0.78 -2.18 -8.02
CA TYR A 23 -1.08 -1.54 -6.74
C TYR A 23 0.18 -1.57 -5.89
N LEU A 24 0.63 -0.40 -5.44
CA LEU A 24 1.90 -0.23 -4.77
C LEU A 24 1.67 0.23 -3.33
N TYR A 25 2.27 -0.48 -2.37
CA TYR A 25 2.10 -0.23 -0.94
C TYR A 25 3.47 -0.21 -0.26
N ALA A 26 3.67 0.71 0.67
CA ALA A 26 4.87 0.74 1.51
C ALA A 26 4.56 1.20 2.94
N GLY A 27 5.30 0.66 3.90
CA GLY A 27 5.39 1.21 5.23
C GLY A 27 6.46 2.30 5.26
N ASN A 28 6.18 3.45 5.87
CA ASN A 28 7.14 4.55 5.93
C ASN A 28 8.32 4.26 6.87
N HIS A 29 8.21 3.24 7.72
CA HIS A 29 9.28 2.78 8.60
C HIS A 29 10.03 1.54 8.10
N ASP A 30 9.76 1.08 6.87
CA ASP A 30 10.44 -0.08 6.29
C ASP A 30 11.93 0.21 6.04
N THR A 31 12.79 -0.58 6.67
CA THR A 31 14.26 -0.50 6.50
C THR A 31 14.83 -1.63 5.66
N VAL A 32 14.03 -2.65 5.33
CA VAL A 32 14.39 -3.79 4.49
C VAL A 32 14.09 -3.48 3.03
N VAL A 33 12.91 -2.91 2.76
CA VAL A 33 12.49 -2.41 1.45
C VAL A 33 12.09 -0.93 1.59
N PRO A 34 13.07 -0.01 1.56
CA PRO A 34 12.81 1.40 1.91
C PRO A 34 11.76 2.06 1.00
N PRO A 35 11.06 3.13 1.45
CA PRO A 35 10.09 3.86 0.64
C PRO A 35 10.63 4.42 -0.69
N SER A 36 11.94 4.56 -0.85
CA SER A 36 12.58 4.90 -2.13
C SER A 36 12.37 3.82 -3.20
N THR A 37 12.31 2.54 -2.80
CA THR A 37 12.05 1.42 -3.70
C THR A 37 10.65 1.49 -4.30
N LEU A 38 9.65 1.96 -3.52
CA LEU A 38 8.30 2.23 -4.04
C LEU A 38 8.32 3.24 -5.18
N THR A 39 9.16 4.27 -5.07
CA THR A 39 9.31 5.32 -6.07
C THR A 39 9.90 4.75 -7.37
N LEU A 40 10.93 3.91 -7.26
CA LEU A 40 11.52 3.19 -8.40
C LEU A 40 10.46 2.38 -9.15
N TRP A 41 9.66 1.59 -8.42
CA TRP A 41 8.61 0.78 -9.04
C TRP A 41 7.48 1.61 -9.65
N ARG A 42 7.06 2.68 -8.97
CA ARG A 42 6.05 3.61 -9.50
C ARG A 42 6.49 4.20 -10.84
N ASP A 43 7.77 4.54 -10.97
CA ASP A 43 8.29 5.17 -12.18
C ASP A 43 8.55 4.14 -13.30
N ALA A 44 8.84 2.88 -12.95
CA ALA A 44 9.08 1.80 -13.91
C ALA A 44 7.80 1.13 -14.44
N ILE A 45 6.71 1.12 -13.66
CA ILE A 45 5.48 0.41 -14.01
C ILE A 45 4.55 1.34 -14.82
N PRO A 46 4.13 0.95 -16.04
CA PRO A 46 3.37 1.83 -16.92
C PRO A 46 1.92 2.10 -16.47
N ASN A 47 1.37 1.25 -15.61
CA ASN A 47 -0.06 1.19 -15.32
C ASN A 47 -0.36 1.06 -13.82
N VAL A 48 0.24 1.96 -13.03
CA VAL A 48 -0.03 2.06 -11.59
C VAL A 48 -1.45 2.56 -11.35
N ALA A 49 -2.29 1.72 -10.76
CA ALA A 49 -3.68 2.04 -10.40
C ALA A 49 -3.77 2.74 -9.03
N LYS A 50 -2.93 2.36 -8.07
CA LYS A 50 -2.92 2.98 -6.74
C LYS A 50 -1.54 2.92 -6.10
N VAL A 51 -1.22 3.96 -5.34
CA VAL A 51 -0.07 4.02 -4.44
C VAL A 51 -0.56 4.40 -3.05
N ARG A 52 -0.18 3.64 -2.02
CA ARG A 52 -0.42 4.01 -0.62
C ARG A 52 0.87 3.89 0.19
N ARG A 53 0.94 4.75 1.20
CA ARG A 53 2.00 4.73 2.22
C ARG A 53 1.33 4.75 3.59
N TYR A 54 1.87 3.97 4.51
CA TYR A 54 1.34 3.80 5.84
C TYR A 54 2.38 4.27 6.86
N ASP A 55 2.01 5.26 7.68
CA ASP A 55 2.89 5.84 8.71
C ASP A 55 3.08 4.91 9.91
N ASP A 56 2.20 3.93 10.10
CA ASP A 56 2.20 2.99 11.20
C ASP A 56 2.86 1.64 10.87
N ALA A 57 3.33 1.44 9.63
CA ALA A 57 3.80 0.15 9.14
C ALA A 57 5.29 0.14 8.75
N CYS A 58 5.87 -1.06 8.82
CA CYS A 58 7.21 -1.40 8.34
C CYS A 58 7.08 -2.31 7.09
N ASP A 59 7.81 -3.42 7.04
CA ASP A 59 7.76 -4.48 6.04
C ASP A 59 6.54 -5.42 6.20
N ASP A 60 5.62 -5.09 7.10
CA ASP A 60 4.46 -5.89 7.49
C ASP A 60 3.11 -5.32 7.01
N VAL A 61 3.12 -4.36 6.07
CA VAL A 61 1.92 -3.76 5.47
C VAL A 61 0.91 -4.81 5.01
N GLN A 62 1.39 -5.90 4.40
CA GLN A 62 0.56 -7.00 3.91
C GLN A 62 -0.26 -7.69 5.00
N TYR A 63 0.16 -7.59 6.27
CA TYR A 63 -0.55 -8.19 7.41
C TYR A 63 -1.42 -7.16 8.13
N ARG A 64 -0.94 -5.92 8.26
CA ARG A 64 -1.61 -4.85 9.02
C ARG A 64 -2.73 -4.16 8.26
N HIS A 65 -2.59 -4.06 6.94
CA HIS A 65 -3.50 -3.30 6.06
C HIS A 65 -4.13 -4.18 4.97
N TRP A 66 -4.16 -5.50 5.18
CA TRP A 66 -4.66 -6.48 4.20
C TRP A 66 -6.05 -6.14 3.67
N ASP A 67 -6.93 -5.67 4.56
CA ASP A 67 -8.28 -5.24 4.24
C ASP A 67 -8.34 -4.04 3.30
N GLN A 68 -7.43 -3.06 3.46
CA GLN A 68 -7.33 -1.93 2.54
C GLN A 68 -6.78 -2.37 1.17
N LEU A 69 -5.79 -3.27 1.16
CA LEU A 69 -5.24 -3.85 -0.06
C LEU A 69 -6.33 -4.58 -0.86
N LEU A 70 -7.17 -5.37 -0.19
CA LEU A 70 -8.30 -6.04 -0.82
C LEU A 70 -9.36 -5.05 -1.34
N ALA A 71 -9.66 -3.99 -0.58
CA ALA A 71 -10.60 -2.96 -1.02
C ALA A 71 -10.12 -2.27 -2.30
N ASP A 72 -8.84 -1.93 -2.38
CA ASP A 72 -8.25 -1.31 -3.57
C ASP A 72 -8.36 -2.22 -4.80
N VAL A 73 -7.96 -3.49 -4.67
CA VAL A 73 -8.02 -4.47 -5.77
C VAL A 73 -9.47 -4.74 -6.21
N ALA A 74 -10.43 -4.66 -5.27
CA ALA A 74 -11.85 -4.80 -5.57
C ALA A 74 -12.48 -3.56 -6.24
N GLY A 75 -11.71 -2.50 -6.51
CA GLY A 75 -12.18 -1.28 -7.17
C GLY A 75 -12.64 -0.18 -6.22
N TYR A 76 -12.43 -0.32 -4.90
CA TYR A 76 -12.76 0.69 -3.90
C TYR A 76 -11.57 1.62 -3.59
N GLY A 77 -10.74 1.92 -4.59
CA GLY A 77 -9.53 2.74 -4.42
C GLY A 77 -9.78 4.16 -3.88
N ASP A 78 -11.00 4.69 -4.01
CA ASP A 78 -11.40 6.00 -3.47
C ASP A 78 -11.97 5.93 -2.04
N TYR A 79 -11.87 4.75 -1.43
CA TYR A 79 -12.31 4.50 -0.07
C TYR A 79 -11.14 4.11 0.83
N VAL A 80 -11.37 4.25 2.13
CA VAL A 80 -10.44 3.89 3.20
C VAL A 80 -11.18 3.01 4.20
N VAL A 81 -10.58 1.89 4.58
CA VAL A 81 -11.05 1.04 5.68
C VAL A 81 -10.56 1.64 6.99
N LEU A 82 -11.49 1.93 7.89
CA LEU A 82 -11.22 2.48 9.20
C LEU A 82 -11.91 1.65 10.29
N CYS A 83 -11.28 1.62 11.46
CA CYS A 83 -11.92 1.24 12.71
C CYS A 83 -12.29 2.51 13.48
N TRP A 84 -13.59 2.71 13.71
CA TRP A 84 -14.09 3.83 14.49
C TRP A 84 -15.16 3.37 15.48
N HIS A 85 -14.94 3.66 16.77
CA HIS A 85 -15.82 3.25 17.87
C HIS A 85 -16.20 1.75 17.84
N GLY A 86 -15.21 0.88 17.60
CA GLY A 86 -15.41 -0.58 17.58
C GLY A 86 -16.14 -1.10 16.32
N ARG A 87 -16.35 -0.24 15.32
CA ARG A 87 -16.96 -0.62 14.03
C ARG A 87 -15.97 -0.41 12.90
N SER A 88 -15.75 -1.48 12.13
CA SER A 88 -15.06 -1.40 10.84
C SER A 88 -15.96 -0.77 9.80
N GLN A 89 -15.46 0.21 9.06
CA GLN A 89 -16.20 0.95 8.05
C GLN A 89 -15.33 1.19 6.82
N LEU A 90 -15.91 1.03 5.64
CA LEU A 90 -15.33 1.50 4.38
C LEU A 90 -15.93 2.88 4.09
N VAL A 91 -15.10 3.92 4.14
CA VAL A 91 -15.56 5.32 4.00
C VAL A 91 -14.87 6.00 2.83
N PRO A 92 -15.48 6.99 2.16
CA PRO A 92 -14.79 7.78 1.14
C PRO A 92 -13.52 8.42 1.71
N ALA A 93 -12.43 8.44 0.93
CA ALA A 93 -11.13 8.93 1.38
C ALA A 93 -11.17 10.39 1.89
N ALA A 94 -12.02 11.22 1.28
CA ALA A 94 -12.25 12.59 1.73
C ALA A 94 -12.81 12.70 3.16
N GLN A 95 -13.63 11.72 3.58
CA GLN A 95 -14.19 11.67 4.94
C GLN A 95 -13.19 11.05 5.94
N ALA A 96 -12.31 10.18 5.46
CA ALA A 96 -11.34 9.48 6.30
C ALA A 96 -10.38 10.40 7.04
N VAL A 97 -10.05 11.58 6.48
CA VAL A 97 -9.19 12.57 7.15
C VAL A 97 -9.83 13.04 8.46
N SER A 98 -11.06 13.57 8.37
CA SER A 98 -11.80 14.06 9.55
C SER A 98 -12.06 12.96 10.60
N LEU A 99 -12.29 11.71 10.18
CA LEU A 99 -12.48 10.61 11.11
C LEU A 99 -11.19 10.23 11.84
N ARG A 100 -10.05 10.26 11.15
CA ARG A 100 -8.72 10.02 11.76
C ARG A 100 -8.37 11.09 12.78
N ASP A 101 -8.63 12.37 12.48
CA ASP A 101 -8.47 13.47 13.42
C ASP A 101 -9.31 13.30 14.70
N ARG A 102 -10.39 12.51 14.61
CA ARG A 102 -11.30 12.17 15.71
C ARG A 102 -10.99 10.81 16.35
N GLY A 103 -9.86 10.19 16.03
CA GLY A 103 -9.37 8.96 16.65
C GLY A 103 -9.80 7.65 15.97
N ALA A 104 -10.35 7.70 14.75
CA ALA A 104 -10.42 6.50 13.92
C ALA A 104 -9.00 6.03 13.54
N THR A 105 -8.77 4.73 13.51
CA THR A 105 -7.51 4.15 13.02
C THR A 105 -7.74 3.48 11.67
N GLU A 106 -6.70 3.40 10.84
CA GLU A 106 -6.75 2.62 9.60
C GLU A 106 -6.89 1.12 9.90
N GLY A 107 -7.51 0.40 8.97
CA GLY A 107 -7.75 -1.04 9.08
C GLY A 107 -9.05 -1.42 9.80
N VAL A 108 -9.48 -2.68 9.64
CA VAL A 108 -10.61 -3.23 10.41
C VAL A 108 -10.28 -3.31 11.91
N CYS A 109 -11.31 -3.25 12.76
CA CYS A 109 -11.14 -3.26 14.22
C CYS A 109 -10.48 -4.52 14.80
N GLY A 110 -10.41 -5.62 14.04
CA GLY A 110 -9.74 -6.85 14.45
C GLY A 110 -8.21 -6.77 14.45
N TRP A 111 -7.62 -5.73 13.86
CA TRP A 111 -6.17 -5.54 13.81
C TRP A 111 -5.60 -4.68 14.94
N ARG A 112 -6.49 -4.14 15.80
CA ARG A 112 -6.12 -3.38 17.00
C ARG A 112 -5.64 -4.27 18.14
#